data_AF-A0A1R3H2X9-F1
#
_entry.id   AF-A0A1R3H2X9-F1
#
_cell.length_a   1.000
_cell.length_b   1.000
_cell.length_c   1.000
_cell.angle_alpha   90.00
_cell.angle_beta   90.00
_cell.angle_gamma   90.00
#
_symmetry.space_group_name_H-M   'P 1'
#
loop_
_entity.id
_entity.type
_entity.pdbx_description
1 polymer ?
#
loop_
_entity_poly.entity_id
_entity_poly.type
_entity_poly.pdbx_seq_one_letter_code
_entity_poly.pdbx_strand_id
1 'polypeptide(L)'
;MAKTVGRLAEKTPEVGETVSGILVKKGFTYQIMAPDDLHTFSQLSTATITQRITIPFAGAFGVIKHRLQQIYESVESSTDEKSGVPTLRVRDRVTVKQDSDMHISLHWTSDPISDMVSDSIVALVLNIRREIPKVVVESEAVKTEEENGKKAERVIRALLVSLFGDVQLGENGKLRISVDGKVAHLDKQSGEVESEDEGLKE
;
A
#
# COMPACT_ATOMS: atom_id res chain seq x y z
N MET A 1 1.56 -30.85 38.67
CA MET A 1 2.96 -30.68 38.24
C MET A 1 3.02 -30.93 36.74
N ALA A 2 3.60 -30.03 35.95
CA ALA A 2 3.77 -30.22 34.51
C ALA A 2 5.14 -30.87 34.22
N LYS A 3 5.20 -31.70 33.17
CA LYS A 3 6.44 -32.33 32.69
C LYS A 3 6.93 -31.63 31.43
N THR A 4 8.20 -31.27 31.38
CA THR A 4 8.82 -30.76 30.15
C THR A 4 9.17 -31.93 29.23
N VAL A 5 8.89 -31.81 27.93
CA VAL A 5 9.19 -32.82 26.91
C VAL A 5 9.72 -32.18 25.63
N GLY A 6 10.30 -32.99 24.75
CA GLY A 6 10.83 -32.52 23.46
C GLY A 6 12.08 -31.66 23.62
N ARG A 7 12.28 -30.72 22.70
CA ARG A 7 13.45 -29.84 22.65
C ARG A 7 13.57 -28.95 23.89
N LEU A 8 12.44 -28.56 24.50
CA LEU A 8 12.43 -27.84 25.77
C LEU A 8 13.05 -28.63 26.93
N ALA A 9 13.17 -29.95 26.82
CA ALA A 9 13.79 -30.80 27.83
C ALA A 9 15.28 -31.10 27.54
N GLU A 10 15.84 -30.63 26.41
CA GLU A 10 17.25 -30.89 26.06
C GLU A 10 18.24 -30.21 27.01
N LYS A 11 17.92 -28.99 27.44
CA LYS A 11 18.71 -28.24 28.42
C LYS A 11 17.94 -28.14 29.73
N THR A 12 18.58 -28.49 30.83
CA THR A 12 18.02 -28.22 32.16
C THR A 12 18.09 -26.71 32.42
N PRO A 13 16.97 -26.04 32.69
CA PRO A 13 16.96 -24.60 32.93
C PRO A 13 17.66 -24.26 34.24
N GLU A 14 18.34 -23.12 34.26
CA GLU A 14 18.97 -22.57 35.46
C GLU A 14 17.93 -21.92 36.40
N VAL A 15 18.29 -21.72 37.66
CA VAL A 15 17.40 -21.08 38.63
C VAL A 15 17.12 -19.64 38.19
N GLY A 16 15.85 -19.33 37.94
CA GLY A 16 15.41 -18.02 37.44
C GLY A 16 15.31 -17.92 35.92
N GLU A 17 15.71 -18.96 35.17
CA GLU A 17 15.55 -19.00 33.71
C GLU A 17 14.06 -19.16 33.35
N THR A 18 13.56 -18.32 32.44
CA THR A 18 12.17 -18.35 32.00
C THR A 18 11.97 -19.43 30.94
N VAL A 19 11.10 -20.40 31.22
CA VAL A 19 10.72 -21.44 30.25
C VAL A 19 9.40 -21.04 29.58
N SER A 20 9.40 -20.93 28.25
CA SER A 20 8.21 -20.61 27.46
C SER A 20 7.89 -21.74 26.48
N GLY A 21 6.61 -22.10 26.37
CA GLY A 21 6.18 -23.17 25.48
C GLY A 21 4.67 -23.37 25.48
N ILE A 22 4.20 -24.39 24.76
CA ILE A 22 2.80 -24.78 24.73
C ILE A 22 2.54 -25.78 25.86
N LEU A 23 1.53 -25.48 26.69
CA LEU A 23 1.06 -26.40 27.74
C LEU A 23 -0.09 -27.26 27.21
N VAL A 24 0.14 -28.57 27.14
CA VAL A 24 -0.85 -29.56 26.69
C VAL A 24 -1.32 -30.40 27.87
N LYS A 25 -2.64 -30.51 28.05
CA LYS A 25 -3.25 -31.40 29.05
C LYS A 25 -3.75 -32.68 28.38
N LYS A 26 -3.16 -33.82 28.75
CA LYS A 26 -3.60 -35.16 28.31
C LYS A 26 -4.14 -35.93 29.52
N GLY A 27 -5.47 -35.95 29.66
CA GLY A 27 -6.13 -36.49 30.84
C GLY A 27 -5.78 -35.67 32.09
N PHE A 28 -5.12 -36.30 33.06
CA PHE A 28 -4.64 -35.63 34.30
C PHE A 28 -3.18 -35.18 34.25
N THR A 29 -2.46 -35.45 33.15
CA THR A 29 -1.06 -35.07 32.99
C THR A 29 -0.94 -33.77 32.21
N TYR A 30 -0.09 -32.87 32.69
CA TYR A 30 0.27 -31.64 31.99
C TYR A 30 1.68 -31.79 31.42
N GLN A 31 1.85 -31.44 30.15
CA GLN A 31 3.14 -31.45 29.46
C GLN A 31 3.41 -30.08 28.85
N ILE A 32 4.61 -29.54 29.04
CA ILE A 32 5.06 -28.33 28.34
C ILE A 32 6.08 -28.72 27.28
N MET A 33 5.91 -28.20 26.07
CA MET A 33 6.73 -28.55 24.89
C MET A 33 6.91 -27.34 23.97
N ALA A 34 7.91 -27.40 23.08
CA ALA A 34 8.07 -26.40 22.03
C ALA A 34 6.90 -26.51 21.03
N PRO A 35 6.47 -25.42 20.38
CA PRO A 35 5.42 -25.46 19.37
C PRO A 35 5.65 -26.50 18.26
N ASP A 36 6.90 -26.64 17.82
CA ASP A 36 7.30 -27.59 16.78
C ASP A 36 7.09 -29.06 17.20
N ASP A 37 7.20 -29.36 18.49
CA ASP A 37 7.10 -30.71 19.04
C ASP A 37 5.64 -31.16 19.28
N LEU A 38 4.67 -30.27 19.06
CA LEU A 38 3.26 -30.54 19.34
C LEU A 38 2.75 -31.79 18.63
N HIS A 39 3.11 -31.95 17.36
CA HIS A 39 2.72 -33.10 16.54
C HIS A 39 3.41 -34.42 16.95
N THR A 40 4.56 -34.34 17.63
CA THR A 40 5.32 -35.51 18.08
C THR A 40 4.76 -36.07 19.39
N PHE A 41 4.36 -35.20 20.32
CA PHE A 41 3.92 -35.60 21.66
C PHE A 41 2.41 -35.52 21.89
N SER A 42 1.65 -35.05 20.90
CA SER A 42 0.19 -35.02 20.93
C SER A 42 -0.40 -35.50 19.59
N GLN A 43 -1.72 -35.67 19.54
CA GLN A 43 -2.44 -35.95 18.28
C GLN A 43 -2.80 -34.65 17.53
N LEU A 44 -2.37 -33.49 18.04
CA LEU A 44 -2.65 -32.19 17.43
C LEU A 44 -1.57 -31.89 16.39
N SER A 45 -2.00 -31.42 15.23
CA SER A 45 -1.10 -30.92 14.19
C SER A 45 -1.22 -29.41 14.10
N THR A 46 -0.10 -28.73 13.86
CA THR A 46 -0.07 -27.30 13.56
C THR A 46 -0.26 -27.11 12.06
N ALA A 47 -1.12 -26.17 11.67
CA ALA A 47 -1.28 -25.77 10.29
C ALA A 47 -1.17 -24.25 10.19
N THR A 48 -0.51 -23.78 9.14
CA THR A 48 -0.46 -22.36 8.80
C THR A 48 -1.53 -22.08 7.76
N ILE A 49 -2.39 -21.11 8.02
CA ILE A 49 -3.41 -20.70 7.06
C ILE A 49 -2.82 -19.59 6.19
N THR A 50 -2.71 -19.83 4.89
CA THR A 50 -2.39 -18.79 3.91
C THR A 50 -3.66 -18.34 3.22
N GLN A 51 -3.83 -17.04 3.06
CA GLN A 51 -4.99 -16.44 2.42
C GLN A 51 -4.59 -15.75 1.13
N ARG A 52 -5.54 -15.78 0.17
CA ARG A 52 -5.46 -15.04 -1.09
C ARG A 52 -6.78 -14.34 -1.32
N ILE A 53 -6.72 -13.05 -1.63
CA ILE A 53 -7.88 -12.27 -2.10
C ILE A 53 -7.53 -11.63 -3.43
N THR A 54 -8.43 -11.72 -4.40
CA THR A 54 -8.32 -11.02 -5.68
C THR A 54 -9.30 -9.86 -5.70
N ILE A 55 -8.81 -8.68 -6.07
CA ILE A 55 -9.57 -7.42 -6.05
C ILE A 55 -9.55 -6.83 -7.46
N PRO A 56 -10.70 -6.41 -8.01
CA PRO A 56 -10.75 -5.76 -9.31
C PRO A 56 -10.14 -4.35 -9.24
N PHE A 57 -9.03 -4.16 -9.95
CA PHE A 57 -8.28 -2.91 -10.02
C PHE A 57 -7.81 -2.63 -11.46
N ALA A 58 -8.27 -1.53 -12.06
CA ALA A 58 -8.00 -1.14 -13.45
C ALA A 58 -7.10 0.10 -13.54
N GLY A 59 -6.46 0.47 -12.43
CA GLY A 59 -5.50 1.56 -12.38
C GLY A 59 -4.09 1.05 -12.65
N ALA A 60 -3.14 1.97 -12.85
CA ALA A 60 -1.74 1.60 -12.92
C ALA A 60 -1.26 1.05 -11.56
N PHE A 61 -0.52 -0.06 -11.57
CA PHE A 61 0.00 -0.69 -10.36
C PHE A 61 0.91 0.24 -9.53
N GLY A 62 1.60 1.17 -10.20
CA GLY A 62 2.39 2.22 -9.55
C GLY A 62 1.59 3.13 -8.62
N VAL A 63 0.28 3.32 -8.86
CA VAL A 63 -0.59 4.09 -7.96
C VAL A 63 -0.77 3.38 -6.62
N ILE A 64 -0.95 2.06 -6.65
CA ILE A 64 -1.04 1.25 -5.43
C ILE A 64 0.28 1.34 -4.66
N LYS A 65 1.42 1.18 -5.35
CA LYS A 65 2.74 1.33 -4.74
C LYS A 65 2.89 2.67 -4.03
N HIS A 66 2.61 3.77 -4.72
CA HIS A 66 2.75 5.11 -4.17
C HIS A 66 1.87 5.31 -2.94
N ARG A 67 0.59 4.92 -3.02
CA ARG A 67 -0.35 5.04 -1.89
C ARG A 67 0.05 4.17 -0.70
N LEU A 68 0.57 2.97 -0.93
CA LEU A 68 1.09 2.11 0.14
C LEU A 68 2.30 2.75 0.83
N GLN A 69 3.21 3.37 0.08
CA GLN A 69 4.39 4.06 0.63
C GLN A 69 4.04 5.29 1.49
N GLN A 70 2.83 5.86 1.33
CA GLN A 70 2.36 6.95 2.21
C GLN A 70 1.87 6.44 3.57
N ILE A 71 1.49 5.17 3.67
CA ILE A 71 0.91 4.57 4.89
C ILE A 71 1.93 3.69 5.61
N TYR A 72 2.76 2.99 4.84
CA TYR A 72 3.70 1.99 5.30
C TYR A 72 5.13 2.42 5.04
N GLU A 73 5.95 2.32 6.08
CA GLU A 73 7.39 2.60 6.01
C GLU A 73 8.13 1.60 5.11
N SER A 74 7.71 0.33 5.11
CA SER A 74 8.34 -0.74 4.32
C SER A 74 7.39 -1.26 3.24
N VAL A 75 7.67 -0.85 2.00
CA VAL A 75 7.04 -1.34 0.77
C VAL A 75 8.12 -1.64 -0.27
N GLU A 76 8.44 -2.91 -0.42
CA GLU A 76 9.50 -3.36 -1.33
C GLU A 76 8.89 -3.78 -2.67
N SER A 77 9.51 -3.34 -3.77
CA SER A 77 9.11 -3.76 -5.12
C SER A 77 9.97 -4.92 -5.58
N SER A 78 9.33 -5.92 -6.14
CA SER A 78 9.98 -7.08 -6.73
C SER A 78 9.21 -7.52 -7.97
N THR A 79 9.72 -8.54 -8.63
CA THR A 79 9.06 -9.23 -9.73
C THR A 79 8.98 -10.69 -9.36
N ASP A 80 7.81 -11.30 -9.53
CA ASP A 80 7.65 -12.72 -9.30
C ASP A 80 8.50 -13.49 -10.32
N GLU A 81 9.49 -14.25 -9.86
CA GLU A 81 10.43 -14.96 -10.74
C GLU A 81 9.76 -15.99 -11.64
N LYS A 82 8.59 -16.52 -11.26
CA LYS A 82 7.88 -17.55 -12.01
C LYS A 82 6.94 -16.95 -13.04
N SER A 83 6.20 -15.90 -12.68
CA SER A 83 5.20 -15.30 -13.56
C SER A 83 5.66 -14.02 -14.25
N GLY A 84 6.79 -13.44 -13.84
CA GLY A 84 7.31 -12.17 -14.38
C GLY A 84 6.47 -10.95 -14.01
N VAL A 85 5.46 -11.10 -13.14
CA VAL A 85 4.54 -10.00 -12.82
C VAL A 85 5.10 -9.10 -11.71
N PRO A 86 4.79 -7.79 -11.73
CA PRO A 86 5.16 -6.88 -10.65
C PRO A 86 4.53 -7.29 -9.32
N THR A 87 5.33 -7.22 -8.26
CA THR A 87 4.90 -7.51 -6.89
C THR A 87 5.37 -6.46 -5.90
N LEU A 88 4.58 -6.24 -4.85
CA LEU A 88 4.90 -5.35 -3.74
C LEU A 88 4.82 -6.15 -2.44
N ARG A 89 5.86 -6.07 -1.61
CA ARG A 89 5.89 -6.68 -0.28
C ARG A 89 5.73 -5.60 0.77
N VAL A 90 4.66 -5.67 1.56
CA VAL A 90 4.32 -4.70 2.61
C VAL A 90 4.66 -5.29 3.97
N ARG A 91 5.54 -4.61 4.73
CA ARG A 91 6.02 -5.02 6.07
C ARG A 91 6.53 -6.47 6.16
N ASP A 92 7.10 -6.98 5.08
CA ASP A 92 7.48 -8.39 4.91
C ASP A 92 6.40 -9.41 5.34
N ARG A 93 5.12 -9.09 5.12
CA ARG A 93 4.00 -9.94 5.56
C ARG A 93 2.98 -10.18 4.46
N VAL A 94 2.55 -9.10 3.81
CA VAL A 94 1.53 -9.14 2.76
C VAL A 94 2.18 -8.88 1.41
N THR A 95 1.92 -9.75 0.45
CA THR A 95 2.37 -9.61 -0.94
C THR A 95 1.21 -9.19 -1.82
N VAL A 96 1.32 -8.04 -2.47
CA VAL A 96 0.41 -7.57 -3.51
C VAL A 96 0.99 -7.92 -4.87
N LYS A 97 0.23 -8.60 -5.73
CA LYS A 97 0.64 -8.97 -7.09
C LYS A 97 -0.32 -8.40 -8.11
N GLN A 98 0.20 -7.98 -9.26
CA GLN A 98 -0.63 -7.66 -10.41
C GLN A 98 -0.94 -8.95 -11.19
N ASP A 99 -2.15 -9.50 -11.01
CA ASP A 99 -2.57 -10.72 -11.70
C ASP A 99 -2.94 -10.44 -13.17
N SER A 100 -3.53 -9.28 -13.44
CA SER A 100 -3.90 -8.80 -14.79
C SER A 100 -4.01 -7.27 -14.82
N ASP A 101 -4.32 -6.69 -15.96
CA ASP A 101 -4.58 -5.24 -16.09
C ASP A 101 -5.82 -4.77 -15.31
N MET A 102 -6.69 -5.71 -14.91
CA MET A 102 -7.97 -5.44 -14.26
C MET A 102 -8.05 -6.01 -12.84
N HIS A 103 -7.04 -6.73 -12.37
CA HIS A 103 -7.06 -7.40 -11.06
C HIS A 103 -5.69 -7.40 -10.41
N ILE A 104 -5.71 -7.19 -9.09
CA ILE A 104 -4.59 -7.47 -8.22
C ILE A 104 -4.95 -8.61 -7.27
N SER A 105 -3.95 -9.26 -6.71
CA SER A 105 -4.14 -10.22 -5.64
C SER A 105 -3.26 -9.91 -4.44
N LEU A 106 -3.82 -10.11 -3.24
CA LEU A 106 -3.09 -10.08 -1.98
C LEU A 106 -2.86 -11.51 -1.52
N HIS A 107 -1.67 -11.79 -1.01
CA HIS A 107 -1.28 -13.08 -0.45
C HIS A 107 -0.59 -12.87 0.89
N TRP A 108 -1.03 -13.57 1.94
CA TRP A 108 -0.40 -13.50 3.26
C TRP A 108 -0.64 -14.77 4.07
N THR A 109 0.13 -14.93 5.15
CA THR A 109 -0.13 -15.91 6.20
C THR A 109 -1.04 -15.26 7.23
N SER A 110 -2.16 -15.90 7.57
CA SER A 110 -3.16 -15.37 8.51
C SER A 110 -2.57 -15.31 9.92
N ASP A 111 -2.55 -14.09 10.45
CA ASP A 111 -2.23 -13.75 11.82
C ASP A 111 -2.82 -12.35 12.12
N PRO A 112 -3.08 -11.99 13.39
CA PRO A 112 -3.78 -10.76 13.71
C PRO A 112 -3.15 -9.48 13.11
N ILE A 113 -1.83 -9.44 12.93
CA ILE A 113 -1.13 -8.28 12.37
C ILE A 113 -1.23 -8.29 10.85
N SER A 114 -0.94 -9.44 10.22
CA SER A 114 -1.01 -9.59 8.77
C SER A 114 -2.44 -9.42 8.23
N ASP A 115 -3.44 -9.87 8.98
CA ASP A 115 -4.86 -9.70 8.66
C ASP A 115 -5.22 -8.21 8.68
N MET A 116 -4.88 -7.48 9.75
CA MET A 116 -5.10 -6.03 9.84
C MET A 116 -4.41 -5.25 8.70
N VAL A 117 -3.18 -5.64 8.34
CA VAL A 117 -2.47 -5.04 7.20
C VAL A 117 -3.20 -5.35 5.90
N SER A 118 -3.61 -6.59 5.65
CA SER A 118 -4.33 -6.98 4.44
C SER A 118 -5.66 -6.24 4.29
N ASP A 119 -6.45 -6.11 5.36
CA ASP A 119 -7.72 -5.38 5.38
C ASP A 119 -7.54 -3.91 5.02
N SER A 120 -6.50 -3.27 5.56
CA SER A 120 -6.19 -1.88 5.21
C SER A 120 -5.77 -1.70 3.75
N ILE A 121 -5.05 -2.67 3.17
CA ILE A 121 -4.64 -2.64 1.75
C ILE A 121 -5.88 -2.84 0.87
N VAL A 122 -6.79 -3.75 1.24
CA VAL A 122 -8.08 -3.91 0.55
C VAL A 122 -8.85 -2.60 0.58
N ALA A 123 -8.99 -1.98 1.75
CA ALA A 123 -9.67 -0.69 1.90
C ALA A 123 -9.01 0.40 1.05
N LEU A 124 -7.68 0.48 1.02
CA LEU A 124 -6.91 1.40 0.20
C LEU A 124 -7.27 1.23 -1.29
N VAL A 125 -7.17 0.00 -1.80
CA VAL A 125 -7.39 -0.32 -3.21
C VAL A 125 -8.82 0.02 -3.63
N LEU A 126 -9.79 -0.30 -2.77
CA LEU A 126 -11.20 0.05 -3.01
C LEU A 126 -11.44 1.57 -2.92
N ASN A 127 -10.70 2.31 -2.08
CA ASN A 127 -10.81 3.77 -1.99
C ASN A 127 -10.15 4.50 -3.16
N ILE A 128 -9.08 3.96 -3.75
CA ILE A 128 -8.48 4.51 -4.98
C ILE A 128 -9.52 4.57 -6.11
N ARG A 129 -10.55 3.70 -6.10
CA ARG A 129 -11.65 3.76 -7.08
C ARG A 129 -12.59 4.95 -6.88
N ARG A 130 -12.74 5.45 -5.65
CA ARG A 130 -13.64 6.56 -5.33
C ARG A 130 -13.02 7.91 -5.68
N GLU A 131 -11.70 8.01 -5.59
CA GLU A 131 -10.92 9.18 -6.03
C GLU A 131 -10.31 8.91 -7.41
N ILE A 132 -11.00 9.29 -8.48
CA ILE A 132 -10.33 9.51 -9.76
C ILE A 132 -10.01 11.01 -9.88
N PRO A 133 -8.81 11.48 -9.54
CA PRO A 133 -8.20 12.57 -10.28
C PRO A 133 -7.46 11.96 -11.46
N LYS A 134 -7.91 12.28 -12.67
CA LYS A 134 -7.19 11.98 -13.91
C LYS A 134 -5.89 12.77 -13.93
N VAL A 135 -4.74 12.17 -13.59
CA VAL A 135 -3.48 12.46 -14.30
C VAL A 135 -2.60 11.22 -14.28
N VAL A 136 -2.38 10.64 -15.46
CA VAL A 136 -1.48 9.52 -15.68
C VAL A 136 -0.14 10.09 -16.14
N VAL A 137 0.87 9.83 -15.30
CA VAL A 137 2.26 9.45 -15.61
C VAL A 137 3.14 10.49 -16.28
N GLU A 138 4.29 10.76 -15.66
CA GLU A 138 5.53 10.71 -16.42
C GLU A 138 6.62 9.89 -15.71
N SER A 139 7.19 9.01 -16.53
CA SER A 139 8.36 8.17 -16.34
C SER A 139 9.64 8.98 -16.16
N GLU A 140 10.49 8.55 -15.23
CA GLU A 140 11.88 8.99 -15.15
C GLU A 140 12.66 8.46 -16.37
N ALA A 141 12.89 9.35 -17.33
CA ALA A 141 13.98 9.24 -18.27
C ALA A 141 14.71 10.58 -18.29
N VAL A 142 16.00 10.53 -17.98
CA VAL A 142 16.97 11.63 -18.02
C VAL A 142 16.80 12.45 -19.30
N LYS A 143 16.56 13.78 -19.19
CA LYS A 143 16.93 14.83 -20.18
C LYS A 143 16.62 16.27 -19.68
N THR A 144 17.62 17.12 -19.93
CA THR A 144 17.78 18.60 -19.95
C THR A 144 16.73 19.54 -19.32
N GLU A 145 17.21 20.56 -18.61
CA GLU A 145 16.46 21.59 -17.86
C GLU A 145 15.32 22.28 -18.64
N GLU A 146 15.39 22.33 -19.98
CA GLU A 146 14.39 22.98 -20.83
C GLU A 146 13.12 22.10 -21.07
N GLU A 147 13.23 20.77 -20.98
CA GLU A 147 12.07 19.86 -21.04
C GLU A 147 11.30 19.81 -19.72
N ASN A 148 11.98 20.03 -18.60
CA ASN A 148 11.38 19.95 -17.27
C ASN A 148 10.37 21.10 -17.03
N GLY A 149 10.64 22.30 -17.56
CA GLY A 149 9.71 23.44 -17.49
C GLY A 149 8.40 23.16 -18.24
N LYS A 150 8.48 22.57 -19.44
CA LYS A 150 7.29 22.21 -20.24
C LYS A 150 6.46 21.09 -19.60
N LYS A 151 7.12 20.16 -18.90
CA LYS A 151 6.45 19.12 -18.12
C LYS A 151 5.76 19.70 -16.89
N ALA A 152 6.42 20.58 -16.15
CA ALA A 152 5.84 21.27 -15.00
C ALA A 152 4.59 22.08 -15.41
N GLU A 153 4.66 22.82 -16.52
CA GLU A 153 3.51 23.56 -17.05
C GLU A 153 2.33 22.66 -17.42
N ARG A 154 2.60 21.48 -18.00
CA ARG A 154 1.57 20.48 -18.32
C ARG A 154 0.91 19.93 -17.06
N VAL A 155 1.70 19.63 -16.03
CA VAL A 155 1.21 19.14 -14.74
C VAL A 155 0.35 20.20 -14.05
N ILE A 156 0.83 21.44 -13.97
CA ILE A 156 0.09 22.57 -13.38
C ILE A 156 -1.25 22.77 -14.11
N ARG A 157 -1.24 22.77 -15.45
CA ARG A 157 -2.47 22.90 -16.23
C ARG A 157 -3.43 21.73 -15.99
N ALA A 158 -2.93 20.50 -15.90
CA ALA A 158 -3.76 19.33 -15.64
C ALA A 158 -4.40 19.37 -14.24
N LEU A 159 -3.66 19.82 -13.23
CA LEU A 159 -4.17 20.03 -11.88
C LEU A 159 -5.26 21.11 -11.85
N LEU A 160 -5.04 22.25 -12.54
CA LEU A 160 -6.04 23.32 -12.61
C LEU A 160 -7.32 22.89 -13.34
N VAL A 161 -7.21 22.14 -14.45
CA VAL A 161 -8.36 21.53 -15.13
C VAL A 161 -9.09 20.54 -14.21
N SER A 162 -8.35 19.78 -13.41
CA SER A 162 -8.95 18.83 -12.47
C SER A 162 -9.67 19.52 -11.30
N LEU A 163 -9.16 20.65 -10.82
CA LEU A 163 -9.73 21.36 -9.67
C LEU A 163 -10.87 22.30 -10.06
N PHE A 164 -10.75 22.96 -11.22
CA PHE A 164 -11.63 24.06 -11.64
C PHE A 164 -12.38 23.81 -12.95
N GLY A 165 -12.17 22.66 -13.59
CA GLY A 165 -12.90 22.26 -14.79
C GLY A 165 -12.36 22.88 -16.07
N ASP A 166 -12.75 24.13 -16.39
CA ASP A 166 -12.43 24.76 -17.69
C ASP A 166 -11.23 25.71 -17.57
N VAL A 167 -10.09 25.29 -18.12
CA VAL A 167 -8.84 26.06 -18.13
C VAL A 167 -8.29 26.21 -19.55
N GLN A 168 -8.33 27.44 -20.05
CA GLN A 168 -7.91 27.84 -21.39
C GLN A 168 -6.64 28.69 -21.32
N LEU A 169 -5.86 28.70 -22.41
CA LEU A 169 -4.76 29.66 -22.53
C LEU A 169 -5.38 31.04 -22.82
N GLY A 170 -5.12 32.01 -21.95
CA GLY A 170 -5.51 33.40 -22.17
C GLY A 170 -4.48 34.15 -23.02
N GLU A 171 -4.83 35.37 -23.39
CA GLU A 171 -3.91 36.30 -24.05
C GLU A 171 -2.74 36.63 -23.10
N ASN A 172 -1.54 36.80 -23.65
CA ASN A 172 -0.29 37.13 -22.92
C ASN A 172 0.28 36.05 -21.99
N GLY A 173 -0.10 34.78 -22.16
CA GLY A 173 0.52 33.66 -21.42
C GLY A 173 -0.09 33.35 -20.05
N LYS A 174 -1.09 34.13 -19.61
CA LYS A 174 -1.92 33.86 -18.44
C LYS A 174 -2.90 32.71 -18.70
N LEU A 175 -3.27 31.97 -17.66
CA LEU A 175 -4.31 30.93 -17.74
C LEU A 175 -5.67 31.53 -17.43
N ARG A 176 -6.65 31.32 -18.32
CA ARG A 176 -8.03 31.71 -18.10
C ARG A 176 -8.79 30.52 -17.51
N ILE A 177 -9.26 30.67 -16.28
CA ILE A 177 -10.00 29.65 -15.54
C ILE A 177 -11.46 30.12 -15.43
N SER A 178 -12.41 29.25 -15.77
CA SER A 178 -13.85 29.54 -15.66
C SER A 178 -14.50 28.60 -14.66
N VAL A 179 -15.02 29.14 -13.56
CA VAL A 179 -15.73 28.40 -12.50
C VAL A 179 -17.12 29.00 -12.35
N ASP A 180 -18.17 28.20 -12.55
CA ASP A 180 -19.57 28.59 -12.37
C ASP A 180 -19.97 29.91 -13.08
N GLY A 181 -19.39 30.17 -14.26
CA GLY A 181 -19.66 31.36 -15.07
C GLY A 181 -18.83 32.60 -14.71
N LYS A 182 -17.95 32.51 -13.69
CA LYS A 182 -17.00 33.55 -13.31
C LYS A 182 -15.62 33.24 -13.88
N VAL A 183 -14.90 34.28 -14.30
CA VAL A 183 -13.59 34.15 -14.98
C VAL A 183 -12.48 34.69 -14.09
N ALA A 184 -11.41 33.92 -13.96
CA ALA A 184 -10.16 34.33 -13.31
C ALA A 184 -8.97 34.15 -14.26
N HIS A 185 -8.00 35.05 -14.17
CA HIS A 185 -6.77 35.07 -14.94
C HIS A 185 -5.59 34.82 -14.00
N LEU A 186 -4.93 33.68 -14.16
CA LEU A 186 -3.77 33.28 -13.36
C LEU A 186 -2.47 33.57 -14.12
N ASP A 187 -1.57 34.34 -13.50
CA ASP A 187 -0.19 34.48 -13.95
C ASP A 187 0.65 33.28 -13.49
N LYS A 188 1.27 32.58 -14.45
CA LYS A 188 2.05 31.37 -14.18
C LYS A 188 3.39 31.64 -13.49
N GLN A 189 3.94 32.85 -13.62
CA GLN A 189 5.25 33.22 -13.09
C GLN A 189 5.14 33.83 -11.69
N SER A 190 4.17 34.72 -11.47
CA SER A 190 3.97 35.35 -10.16
C SER A 190 3.02 34.59 -9.24
N GLY A 191 2.14 33.74 -9.79
CA GLY A 191 1.07 33.08 -9.06
C GLY A 191 -0.12 34.00 -8.73
N GLU A 192 -0.14 35.22 -9.28
CA GLU A 192 -1.19 36.21 -9.05
C GLU A 192 -2.47 35.86 -9.80
N VAL A 193 -3.62 36.02 -9.13
CA VAL A 193 -4.95 35.74 -9.68
C VAL A 193 -5.75 37.03 -9.82
N GLU A 194 -6.07 37.39 -11.05
CA GLU A 194 -6.92 38.53 -11.38
C GLU A 194 -8.34 38.04 -11.70
N SER A 195 -9.33 38.46 -10.93
CA SER A 195 -10.75 38.20 -11.23
C SER A 195 -11.61 39.43 -10.94
N GLU A 196 -12.73 39.57 -11.63
CA GLU A 196 -13.75 40.58 -11.30
C GLU A 196 -14.52 40.24 -10.02
N ASP A 197 -14.44 38.97 -9.56
CA ASP A 197 -15.09 38.49 -8.36
C ASP A 197 -14.07 38.33 -7.21
N GLU A 198 -14.28 39.06 -6.11
CA GLU A 198 -13.38 39.06 -4.95
C GLU A 198 -13.22 37.66 -4.34
N GLY A 199 -14.24 36.80 -4.41
CA GLY A 199 -14.19 35.44 -3.86
C GLY A 199 -13.29 34.46 -4.63
N LEU A 200 -12.75 34.86 -5.78
CA LEU A 200 -11.79 34.07 -6.57
C LEU A 200 -10.35 34.59 -6.44
N LYS A 201 -10.11 35.63 -5.64
CA LYS A 201 -8.77 36.23 -5.41
C LYS A 201 -8.09 35.74 -4.12
N GLU A 202 -8.81 35.06 -3.22
CA GLU A 202 -8.27 34.41 -2.00
C GLU A 202 -7.75 33.00 -2.29
#